data_AF-A0A3A5VMP5-F1
#
_entry.id   AF-A0A3A5VMP5-F1
#
_cell.length_a   1.000
_cell.length_b   1.000
_cell.length_c   1.000
_cell.angle_alpha   90.00
_cell.angle_beta   90.00
_cell.angle_gamma   90.00
#
_symmetry.space_group_name_H-M   'P 1'
#
loop_
_entity.id
_entity.type
_entity.pdbx_description
1 polymer ?
#
loop_
_entity_poly.entity_id
_entity_poly.type
_entity_poly.pdbx_seq_one_letter_code
_entity_poly.pdbx_strand_id
1 'polypeptide(L)'
;MHGRGVLCHLTSLPEVSLDGALRFVEWLKHHGYSAWQMLPLTPPDEHGSPYASPSAFAAWPKLMQSEGAPCMEEEEDWLEDWALYAAIKEDHDHKPWFTWPLPLRNREPSALEAYREAAQHHRRRQQRFMAAWNQLSTKANEAGISLIGDIPIFIAHDSADVWAHRELFQLNENGWPEYVAGVPPDYFSEGGQKWGTVLYNWEAHRKEGWAWWTQRMQRMFRLFNVVRIDHFRGLHSNWAVPIDDEDARGGFWQNGPGDELLKVLLPLAQGTDEILAEDLGIIPDEVIQLRQRHRLCGMAVLHFGFHGTPHQNPHHPHFIQNDQVVYTGTHDNNTTLGWWNELDEEAKASVQSLLEPGESPVEGMIRLACESEARLAIFPLQDLLALDASARMNTPGTSDNNWFWQCTWTDLKAYKKA
;
A
#
# COMPACT_ATOMS: atom_id res chain seq x y z
N MET A 1 7.24 -15.36 7.61
CA MET A 1 8.13 -14.24 7.24
C MET A 1 9.25 -14.11 8.28
N HIS A 2 10.53 -14.32 7.98
CA HIS A 2 11.64 -14.08 8.94
C HIS A 2 12.85 -13.40 8.27
N GLY A 3 13.61 -12.61 9.04
CA GLY A 3 14.90 -12.06 8.61
C GLY A 3 14.86 -10.55 8.38
N ARG A 4 15.44 -10.10 7.25
CA ARG A 4 15.52 -8.68 6.88
C ARG A 4 14.92 -8.45 5.50
N GLY A 5 14.14 -7.39 5.35
CA GLY A 5 13.57 -6.94 4.10
C GLY A 5 13.95 -5.51 3.74
N VAL A 6 13.68 -5.15 2.49
CA VAL A 6 13.86 -3.78 1.98
C VAL A 6 12.53 -3.26 1.48
N LEU A 7 12.16 -2.05 1.91
CA LEU A 7 11.08 -1.27 1.33
C LEU A 7 11.64 -0.42 0.20
N CYS A 8 11.27 -0.73 -1.03
CA CYS A 8 11.66 0.02 -2.22
C CYS A 8 10.60 -0.16 -3.30
N HIS A 9 9.89 0.89 -3.68
CA HIS A 9 8.94 0.77 -4.78
C HIS A 9 9.68 0.66 -6.13
N LEU A 10 9.07 0.02 -7.12
CA LEU A 10 9.66 -0.16 -8.44
C LEU A 10 10.01 1.17 -9.13
N THR A 11 9.23 2.22 -8.88
CA THR A 11 9.50 3.55 -9.42
C THR A 11 10.80 4.15 -8.89
N SER A 12 11.26 3.71 -7.72
CA SER A 12 12.50 4.16 -7.10
C SER A 12 13.74 3.43 -7.61
N LEU A 13 13.57 2.40 -8.44
CA LEU A 13 14.71 1.73 -9.07
C LEU A 13 15.36 2.65 -10.12
N PRO A 14 16.68 2.53 -10.34
CA PRO A 14 17.37 3.36 -11.33
C PRO A 14 16.88 3.13 -12.76
N GLU A 15 16.25 1.98 -12.99
CA GLU A 15 15.61 1.61 -14.24
C GLU A 15 14.26 0.96 -13.93
N VAL A 16 13.17 1.64 -14.28
CA VAL A 16 11.80 1.17 -14.10
C VAL A 16 11.46 0.19 -15.23
N SER A 17 11.97 -1.04 -15.11
CA SER A 17 11.82 -2.10 -16.09
C SER A 17 11.91 -3.49 -15.42
N LEU A 18 11.60 -4.55 -16.19
CA LEU A 18 11.82 -5.92 -15.73
C LEU A 18 13.31 -6.17 -15.44
N ASP A 19 14.21 -5.72 -16.31
CA ASP A 19 15.66 -5.92 -16.15
C ASP A 19 16.19 -5.20 -14.91
N GLY A 20 15.71 -3.97 -14.66
CA GLY A 20 16.03 -3.23 -13.45
C GLY A 20 15.56 -3.94 -12.18
N ALA A 21 14.33 -4.47 -12.19
CA ALA A 21 13.78 -5.23 -11.08
C ALA A 21 14.54 -6.54 -10.84
N LEU A 22 14.89 -7.29 -11.88
CA LEU A 22 15.68 -8.52 -11.78
C LEU A 22 17.08 -8.25 -11.23
N ARG A 23 17.72 -7.16 -11.64
CA ARG A 23 19.01 -6.74 -11.09
C ARG A 23 18.91 -6.34 -9.62
N PHE A 24 17.78 -5.76 -9.20
CA PHE A 24 17.53 -5.46 -7.79
C PHE A 24 17.32 -6.74 -6.96
N VAL A 25 16.64 -7.76 -7.50
CA VAL A 25 16.54 -9.09 -6.86
C VAL A 25 17.93 -9.70 -6.61
N GLU A 26 18.83 -9.62 -7.59
CA GLU A 26 20.22 -10.10 -7.38
C GLU A 26 20.97 -9.26 -6.34
N TRP A 27 20.74 -7.95 -6.29
CA TRP A 27 21.31 -7.08 -5.25
C TRP A 27 20.79 -7.48 -3.84
N LEU A 28 19.49 -7.72 -3.68
CA LEU A 28 18.89 -8.16 -2.43
C LEU A 28 19.49 -9.49 -1.97
N LYS A 29 19.57 -10.46 -2.89
CA LYS A 29 20.16 -11.78 -2.65
C LYS A 29 21.61 -11.68 -2.22
N HIS A 30 22.41 -10.88 -2.94
CA HIS A 30 23.82 -10.66 -2.63
C HIS A 30 24.04 -10.11 -1.22
N HIS A 31 23.15 -9.22 -0.77
CA HIS A 31 23.23 -8.61 0.56
C HIS A 31 22.49 -9.40 1.66
N GLY A 32 21.84 -10.52 1.31
CA GLY A 32 21.19 -11.43 2.26
C GLY A 32 19.87 -10.88 2.82
N TYR A 33 19.12 -10.13 2.01
CA TYR A 33 17.73 -9.79 2.29
C TYR A 33 16.80 -10.90 1.83
N SER A 34 15.77 -11.19 2.63
CA SER A 34 14.79 -12.26 2.40
C SER A 34 13.40 -11.73 2.02
N ALA A 35 13.21 -10.40 2.01
CA ALA A 35 11.94 -9.79 1.62
C ALA A 35 12.14 -8.48 0.83
N TRP A 36 11.21 -8.21 -0.08
CA TRP A 36 11.11 -6.96 -0.81
C TRP A 36 9.68 -6.45 -0.71
N GLN A 37 9.49 -5.35 0.02
CA GLN A 37 8.21 -4.66 0.11
C GLN A 37 8.10 -3.55 -0.93
N MET A 38 6.93 -3.49 -1.55
CA MET A 38 6.56 -2.47 -2.52
C MET A 38 5.24 -1.81 -2.09
N LEU A 39 5.07 -0.55 -2.51
CA LEU A 39 3.79 0.14 -2.50
C LEU A 39 2.82 -0.47 -3.55
N PRO A 40 1.54 -0.06 -3.61
CA PRO A 40 0.60 -0.59 -4.59
C PRO A 40 1.12 -0.46 -6.02
N LEU A 41 0.92 -1.51 -6.84
CA LEU A 41 1.37 -1.54 -8.24
C LEU A 41 0.36 -0.92 -9.20
N THR A 42 -0.74 -0.43 -8.66
CA THR A 42 -1.85 0.12 -9.42
C THR A 42 -1.47 1.46 -10.06
N PRO A 43 -2.12 1.88 -11.16
CA PRO A 43 -1.87 3.21 -11.73
C PRO A 43 -2.02 4.29 -10.66
N PRO A 44 -1.11 5.27 -10.56
CA PRO A 44 -1.25 6.30 -9.55
C PRO A 44 -2.39 7.28 -9.89
N ASP A 45 -2.79 8.07 -8.90
CA ASP A 45 -3.66 9.23 -9.10
C ASP A 45 -2.96 10.38 -9.84
N GLU A 46 -3.64 11.52 -9.97
CA GLU A 46 -3.11 12.71 -10.63
C GLU A 46 -1.90 13.35 -9.91
N HIS A 47 -1.72 13.06 -8.62
CA HIS A 47 -0.60 13.51 -7.80
C HIS A 47 0.55 12.49 -7.73
N GLY A 48 0.42 11.35 -8.40
CA GLY A 48 1.41 10.27 -8.38
C GLY A 48 1.24 9.28 -7.23
N SER A 49 0.20 9.40 -6.40
CA SER A 49 -0.05 8.51 -5.27
C SER A 49 -0.52 7.13 -5.74
N PRO A 50 0.11 6.04 -5.28
CA PRO A 50 -0.36 4.69 -5.59
C PRO A 50 -1.60 4.28 -4.76
N TYR A 51 -2.01 5.08 -3.77
CA TYR A 51 -3.08 4.74 -2.82
C TYR A 51 -4.49 5.18 -3.24
N ALA A 52 -4.60 6.07 -4.24
CA ALA A 52 -5.88 6.55 -4.78
C ALA A 52 -6.04 6.17 -6.26
N SER A 53 -5.78 4.89 -6.58
CA SER A 53 -5.75 4.42 -7.96
C SER A 53 -7.12 4.37 -8.65
N PRO A 54 -7.19 4.61 -9.98
CA PRO A 54 -8.38 4.31 -10.79
C PRO A 54 -8.68 2.81 -10.96
N SER A 55 -7.91 1.92 -10.32
CA SER A 55 -8.29 0.50 -10.21
C SER A 55 -7.75 -0.16 -8.94
N ALA A 56 -8.53 -1.05 -8.36
CA ALA A 56 -8.13 -1.92 -7.26
C ALA A 56 -7.36 -3.18 -7.70
N PHE A 57 -7.29 -3.46 -9.00
CA PHE A 57 -6.79 -4.72 -9.56
C PHE A 57 -5.72 -4.55 -10.64
N ALA A 58 -5.89 -3.53 -11.50
CA ALA A 58 -5.01 -3.31 -12.64
C ALA A 58 -3.62 -2.89 -12.15
N ALA A 59 -2.59 -3.39 -12.81
CA ALA A 59 -1.23 -2.92 -12.56
C ALA A 59 -0.87 -1.79 -13.53
N TRP A 60 0.02 -0.90 -13.10
CA TRP A 60 0.49 0.21 -13.92
C TRP A 60 1.48 -0.29 -14.98
N PRO A 61 1.14 -0.26 -16.29
CA PRO A 61 2.00 -0.87 -17.31
C PRO A 61 3.32 -0.11 -17.52
N LYS A 62 3.50 1.06 -16.90
CA LYS A 62 4.79 1.79 -16.92
C LYS A 62 5.84 1.15 -16.00
N LEU A 63 5.44 0.31 -15.05
CA LEU A 63 6.36 -0.35 -14.12
C LEU A 63 7.22 -1.41 -14.81
N MET A 64 6.58 -2.24 -15.65
CA MET A 64 7.25 -3.26 -16.47
C MET A 64 6.27 -3.88 -17.47
N GLN A 65 6.81 -4.39 -18.57
CA GLN A 65 6.08 -5.17 -19.58
C GLN A 65 7.02 -6.20 -20.22
N SER A 66 6.47 -7.32 -20.69
CA SER A 66 7.19 -8.34 -21.46
C SER A 66 6.27 -8.91 -22.54
N GLU A 67 6.83 -9.27 -23.70
CA GLU A 67 6.12 -9.98 -24.79
C GLU A 67 6.00 -11.50 -24.52
N GLY A 68 6.30 -11.95 -23.30
CA GLY A 68 6.10 -13.34 -22.89
C GLY A 68 4.64 -13.78 -23.03
N ALA A 69 4.40 -15.10 -22.88
CA ALA A 69 3.05 -15.65 -23.03
C ALA A 69 2.05 -14.91 -22.11
N PRO A 70 0.93 -14.40 -22.66
CA PRO A 70 -0.06 -13.68 -21.88
C PRO A 70 -0.61 -14.61 -20.80
N CYS A 71 -0.34 -14.30 -19.54
CA CYS A 71 -0.70 -15.13 -18.40
C CYS A 71 -1.77 -14.45 -17.54
N MET A 72 -2.88 -14.08 -18.17
CA MET A 72 -4.11 -13.73 -17.47
C MET A 72 -5.21 -14.51 -18.19
N GLU A 73 -5.85 -15.44 -17.47
CA GLU A 73 -7.00 -16.18 -18.00
C GLU A 73 -8.09 -15.18 -18.40
N GLU A 74 -8.90 -15.52 -19.40
CA GLU A 74 -10.02 -14.66 -19.82
C GLU A 74 -11.11 -14.51 -18.75
N GLU A 75 -10.98 -15.24 -17.63
CA GLU A 75 -11.95 -15.35 -16.53
C GLU A 75 -11.72 -14.33 -15.40
N GLU A 76 -10.86 -13.33 -15.59
CA GLU A 76 -10.71 -12.24 -14.63
C GLU A 76 -11.75 -11.14 -14.89
N ASP A 77 -12.90 -11.21 -14.21
CA ASP A 77 -14.04 -10.28 -14.38
C ASP A 77 -13.62 -8.79 -14.34
N TRP A 78 -12.69 -8.43 -13.44
CA TRP A 78 -12.16 -7.07 -13.31
C TRP A 78 -11.44 -6.55 -14.56
N LEU A 79 -10.88 -7.44 -15.39
CA LEU A 79 -10.04 -7.07 -16.53
C LEU A 79 -10.85 -6.41 -17.64
N GLU A 80 -12.05 -6.93 -17.92
CA GLU A 80 -12.95 -6.35 -18.92
C GLU A 80 -13.41 -4.96 -18.44
N ASP A 81 -13.78 -4.84 -17.16
CA ASP A 81 -14.18 -3.56 -16.57
C ASP A 81 -13.06 -2.53 -16.60
N TRP A 82 -11.84 -2.91 -16.22
CA TRP A 82 -10.68 -2.04 -16.35
C TRP A 82 -10.42 -1.63 -17.80
N ALA A 83 -10.46 -2.59 -18.73
CA ALA A 83 -10.12 -2.34 -20.13
C ALA A 83 -11.13 -1.40 -20.81
N LEU A 84 -12.43 -1.59 -20.55
CA LEU A 84 -13.49 -0.69 -21.01
C LEU A 84 -13.37 0.69 -20.36
N TYR A 85 -13.20 0.75 -19.03
CA TYR A 85 -13.03 2.00 -18.29
C TYR A 85 -11.85 2.81 -18.85
N ALA A 86 -10.69 2.17 -19.03
CA ALA A 86 -9.49 2.82 -19.53
C ALA A 86 -9.67 3.34 -20.97
N ALA A 87 -10.31 2.56 -21.84
CA ALA A 87 -10.59 2.96 -23.22
C ALA A 87 -11.56 4.15 -23.28
N ILE A 88 -12.66 4.12 -22.51
CA ILE A 88 -13.65 5.21 -22.46
C ILE A 88 -13.02 6.47 -21.88
N LYS A 89 -12.23 6.32 -20.80
CA LYS A 89 -11.54 7.43 -20.14
C LYS A 89 -10.57 8.13 -21.07
N GLU A 90 -9.79 7.37 -21.84
CA GLU A 90 -8.86 7.90 -22.84
C GLU A 90 -9.59 8.68 -23.96
N ASP A 91 -10.73 8.17 -24.43
CA ASP A 91 -11.56 8.82 -25.45
C ASP A 91 -12.29 10.10 -24.94
N HIS A 92 -12.38 10.27 -23.61
CA HIS A 92 -13.06 11.41 -22.97
C HIS A 92 -12.10 12.34 -22.22
N ASP A 93 -10.90 12.56 -22.75
CA ASP A 93 -9.89 13.48 -22.19
C ASP A 93 -9.52 13.18 -20.72
N HIS A 94 -9.51 11.90 -20.35
CA HIS A 94 -9.31 11.43 -18.98
C HIS A 94 -10.31 11.94 -17.95
N LYS A 95 -11.47 12.44 -18.38
CA LYS A 95 -12.56 12.87 -17.48
C LYS A 95 -13.05 11.70 -16.62
N PRO A 96 -13.52 11.99 -15.40
CA PRO A 96 -13.98 10.95 -14.49
C PRO A 96 -15.31 10.35 -14.93
N TRP A 97 -15.54 9.07 -14.58
CA TRP A 97 -16.64 8.28 -15.14
C TRP A 97 -18.03 8.89 -14.92
N PHE A 98 -18.22 9.58 -13.79
CA PHE A 98 -19.48 10.21 -13.41
C PHE A 98 -19.83 11.44 -14.26
N THR A 99 -18.90 11.93 -15.08
CA THR A 99 -19.13 13.03 -16.06
C THR A 99 -19.37 12.53 -17.49
N TRP A 100 -19.26 11.23 -17.75
CA TRP A 100 -19.48 10.66 -19.08
C TRP A 100 -20.95 10.73 -19.51
N PRO A 101 -21.23 10.64 -20.82
CA PRO A 101 -22.60 10.47 -21.31
C PRO A 101 -23.35 9.34 -20.59
N LEU A 102 -24.63 9.55 -20.30
CA LEU A 102 -25.44 8.63 -19.49
C LEU A 102 -25.35 7.15 -19.94
N PRO A 103 -25.36 6.81 -21.25
CA PRO A 103 -25.20 5.42 -21.68
C PRO A 103 -23.87 4.79 -21.27
N LEU A 104 -22.76 5.53 -21.32
CA LEU A 104 -21.44 5.04 -20.91
C LEU A 104 -21.29 5.05 -19.40
N ARG A 105 -21.74 6.13 -18.75
CA ARG A 105 -21.80 6.24 -17.29
C ARG A 105 -22.52 5.02 -16.75
N ASN A 106 -23.77 4.81 -17.14
CA ASN A 106 -24.65 3.75 -16.65
C ASN A 106 -24.43 2.37 -17.31
N ARG A 107 -23.34 2.20 -18.06
CA ARG A 107 -22.91 0.89 -18.59
C ARG A 107 -23.97 0.22 -19.48
N GLU A 108 -24.66 0.99 -20.32
CA GLU A 108 -25.59 0.45 -21.31
C GLU A 108 -24.83 -0.46 -22.30
N PRO A 109 -25.25 -1.73 -22.48
CA PRO A 109 -24.48 -2.70 -23.27
C PRO A 109 -24.14 -2.24 -24.69
N SER A 110 -25.05 -1.54 -25.37
CA SER A 110 -24.82 -1.02 -26.72
C SER A 110 -23.79 0.10 -26.77
N ALA A 111 -23.66 0.89 -25.70
CA ALA A 111 -22.66 1.95 -25.63
C ALA A 111 -21.27 1.36 -25.34
N LEU A 112 -21.19 0.34 -24.48
CA LEU A 112 -19.93 -0.36 -24.17
C LEU A 112 -19.39 -1.16 -25.35
N GLU A 113 -20.27 -1.72 -26.19
CA GLU A 113 -19.87 -2.48 -27.38
C GLU A 113 -18.97 -1.65 -28.32
N ALA A 114 -19.23 -0.35 -28.43
CA ALA A 114 -18.43 0.56 -29.24
C ALA A 114 -16.96 0.68 -28.79
N TYR A 115 -16.65 0.32 -27.54
CA TYR A 115 -15.31 0.43 -26.95
C TYR A 115 -14.58 -0.92 -26.84
N ARG A 116 -15.23 -2.06 -27.17
CA ARG A 116 -14.60 -3.38 -26.99
C ARG A 116 -13.32 -3.58 -27.80
N GLU A 117 -13.23 -3.00 -28.99
CA GLU A 117 -12.01 -3.04 -29.80
C GLU A 117 -10.89 -2.24 -29.12
N ALA A 118 -11.16 -0.99 -28.73
CA ALA A 118 -10.20 -0.13 -28.04
C ALA A 118 -9.75 -0.72 -26.69
N ALA A 119 -10.66 -1.39 -25.98
CA ALA A 119 -10.37 -2.09 -24.72
C ALA A 119 -9.32 -3.20 -24.89
N GLN A 120 -9.21 -3.84 -26.07
CA GLN A 120 -8.19 -4.87 -26.30
C GLN A 120 -6.76 -4.34 -26.12
N HIS A 121 -6.53 -3.05 -26.40
CA HIS A 121 -5.23 -2.43 -26.16
C HIS A 121 -4.87 -2.48 -24.67
N HIS A 122 -5.80 -2.06 -23.80
CA HIS A 122 -5.61 -2.02 -22.35
C HIS A 122 -5.53 -3.42 -21.74
N ARG A 123 -6.31 -4.38 -22.27
CA ARG A 123 -6.23 -5.80 -21.91
C ARG A 123 -4.83 -6.39 -22.19
N ARG A 124 -4.28 -6.13 -23.37
CA ARG A 124 -2.91 -6.59 -23.74
C ARG A 124 -1.85 -5.99 -22.84
N ARG A 125 -2.00 -4.74 -22.40
CA ARG A 125 -1.05 -4.11 -21.46
C ARG A 125 -1.02 -4.81 -20.11
N GLN A 126 -2.18 -5.22 -19.58
CA GLN A 126 -2.25 -6.02 -18.34
C GLN A 126 -1.61 -7.40 -18.53
N GLN A 127 -1.88 -8.08 -19.65
CA GLN A 127 -1.24 -9.36 -19.96
C GLN A 127 0.28 -9.27 -20.04
N ARG A 128 0.81 -8.22 -20.69
CA ARG A 128 2.27 -7.95 -20.78
C ARG A 128 2.88 -7.63 -19.43
N PHE A 129 2.17 -6.87 -18.59
CA PHE A 129 2.59 -6.64 -17.21
C PHE A 129 2.67 -7.97 -16.46
N MET A 130 1.63 -8.79 -16.51
CA MET A 130 1.58 -10.06 -15.79
C MET A 130 2.68 -11.02 -16.26
N ALA A 131 2.97 -11.05 -17.57
CA ALA A 131 4.08 -11.83 -18.11
C ALA A 131 5.45 -11.39 -17.56
N ALA A 132 5.67 -10.08 -17.39
CA ALA A 132 6.88 -9.56 -16.76
C ALA A 132 6.90 -9.83 -15.25
N TRP A 133 5.78 -9.61 -14.57
CA TRP A 133 5.64 -9.84 -13.14
C TRP A 133 5.89 -11.30 -12.76
N ASN A 134 5.38 -12.25 -13.55
CA ASN A 134 5.62 -13.68 -13.33
C ASN A 134 7.12 -14.03 -13.43
N GLN A 135 7.85 -13.42 -14.37
CA GLN A 135 9.30 -13.61 -14.48
C GLN A 135 10.01 -13.06 -13.24
N LEU A 136 9.64 -11.86 -12.79
CA LEU A 136 10.18 -11.25 -11.58
C LEU A 136 9.89 -12.08 -10.34
N SER A 137 8.62 -12.44 -10.12
CA SER A 137 8.16 -13.21 -8.97
C SER A 137 8.82 -14.59 -8.91
N THR A 138 8.92 -15.29 -10.06
CA THR A 138 9.65 -16.56 -10.12
C THR A 138 11.11 -16.38 -9.70
N LYS A 139 11.79 -15.35 -10.21
CA LYS A 139 13.21 -15.09 -9.87
C LYS A 139 13.41 -14.68 -8.41
N ALA A 140 12.52 -13.86 -7.86
CA ALA A 140 12.53 -13.50 -6.44
C ALA A 140 12.35 -14.73 -5.55
N ASN A 141 11.36 -15.59 -5.86
CA ASN A 141 11.11 -16.81 -5.12
C ASN A 141 12.29 -17.82 -5.22
N GLU A 142 12.87 -18.02 -6.41
CA GLU A 142 14.08 -18.83 -6.60
C GLU A 142 15.30 -18.29 -5.81
N ALA A 143 15.36 -16.98 -5.60
CA ALA A 143 16.37 -16.31 -4.78
C ALA A 143 16.07 -16.34 -3.26
N GLY A 144 14.93 -16.88 -2.84
CA GLY A 144 14.48 -16.88 -1.45
C GLY A 144 14.01 -15.50 -0.95
N ILE A 145 13.58 -14.63 -1.86
CA ILE A 145 13.07 -13.28 -1.56
C ILE A 145 11.54 -13.28 -1.66
N SER A 146 10.88 -13.04 -0.54
CA SER A 146 9.44 -12.88 -0.46
C SER A 146 9.02 -11.49 -0.95
N LEU A 147 8.11 -11.41 -1.91
CA LEU A 147 7.51 -10.16 -2.36
C LEU A 147 6.34 -9.79 -1.44
N ILE A 148 6.39 -8.59 -0.86
CA ILE A 148 5.36 -8.04 0.02
C ILE A 148 4.66 -6.90 -0.74
N GLY A 149 3.37 -7.09 -1.00
CA GLY A 149 2.52 -6.10 -1.63
C GLY A 149 1.71 -5.30 -0.64
N ASP A 150 0.94 -4.36 -1.17
CA ASP A 150 0.20 -3.38 -0.39
C ASP A 150 -1.19 -3.18 -1.00
N ILE A 151 -2.23 -3.32 -0.19
CA ILE A 151 -3.63 -3.11 -0.59
C ILE A 151 -4.19 -1.92 0.19
N PRO A 152 -4.40 -0.76 -0.49
CA PRO A 152 -5.14 0.36 0.09
C PRO A 152 -6.53 -0.11 0.48
N ILE A 153 -6.99 0.13 1.71
CA ILE A 153 -8.34 -0.36 2.08
C ILE A 153 -9.42 0.32 1.24
N PHE A 154 -9.38 1.65 1.09
CA PHE A 154 -10.33 2.42 0.28
C PHE A 154 -9.79 2.65 -1.13
N ILE A 155 -10.69 2.95 -2.07
CA ILE A 155 -10.35 3.14 -3.48
C ILE A 155 -10.87 4.49 -3.98
N ALA A 156 -10.27 4.99 -5.07
CA ALA A 156 -10.69 6.25 -5.65
C ALA A 156 -12.13 6.19 -6.17
N HIS A 157 -12.85 7.31 -6.02
CA HIS A 157 -14.20 7.46 -6.57
C HIS A 157 -14.21 7.30 -8.09
N ASP A 158 -13.26 7.95 -8.76
CA ASP A 158 -13.06 7.78 -10.19
C ASP A 158 -12.19 6.55 -10.48
N SER A 159 -12.80 5.37 -10.41
CA SER A 159 -12.16 4.09 -10.70
C SER A 159 -13.06 3.17 -11.50
N ALA A 160 -12.45 2.20 -12.19
CA ALA A 160 -13.16 1.14 -12.90
C ALA A 160 -14.07 0.34 -11.96
N ASP A 161 -13.59 0.09 -10.74
CA ASP A 161 -14.29 -0.65 -9.69
C ASP A 161 -15.59 0.04 -9.27
N VAL A 162 -15.51 1.33 -8.95
CA VAL A 162 -16.68 2.10 -8.53
C VAL A 162 -17.66 2.27 -9.70
N TRP A 163 -17.15 2.50 -10.90
CA TRP A 163 -17.97 2.61 -12.10
C TRP A 163 -18.76 1.32 -12.39
N ALA A 164 -18.11 0.16 -12.25
CA ALA A 164 -18.67 -1.14 -12.54
C ALA A 164 -19.59 -1.70 -11.44
N HIS A 165 -19.32 -1.38 -10.18
CA HIS A 165 -19.97 -1.98 -8.99
C HIS A 165 -20.47 -0.93 -7.99
N ARG A 166 -21.20 0.09 -8.47
CA ARG A 166 -21.65 1.23 -7.63
C ARG A 166 -22.39 0.81 -6.37
N GLU A 167 -23.15 -0.28 -6.43
CA GLU A 167 -23.92 -0.83 -5.32
C GLU A 167 -23.08 -1.24 -4.10
N LEU A 168 -21.78 -1.51 -4.32
CA LEU A 168 -20.83 -1.88 -3.28
C LEU A 168 -20.28 -0.67 -2.51
N PHE A 169 -20.65 0.55 -2.91
CA PHE A 169 -20.15 1.79 -2.34
C PHE A 169 -21.30 2.68 -1.84
N GLN A 170 -20.99 3.58 -0.91
CA GLN A 170 -21.96 4.56 -0.38
C GLN A 170 -22.12 5.74 -1.36
N LEU A 171 -22.91 5.53 -2.41
CA LEU A 171 -23.18 6.51 -3.47
C LEU A 171 -24.68 6.80 -3.59
N ASN A 172 -25.01 8.01 -4.01
CA ASN A 172 -26.37 8.35 -4.43
C ASN A 172 -26.68 7.83 -5.85
N GLU A 173 -27.93 8.02 -6.31
CA GLU A 173 -28.38 7.54 -7.63
C GLU A 173 -27.58 8.09 -8.83
N ASN A 174 -26.96 9.26 -8.67
CA ASN A 174 -26.10 9.87 -9.68
C ASN A 174 -24.67 9.34 -9.64
N GLY A 175 -24.34 8.48 -8.67
CA GLY A 175 -23.00 7.94 -8.48
C GLY A 175 -22.09 8.84 -7.65
N TRP A 176 -22.63 9.81 -6.90
CA TRP A 176 -21.84 10.74 -6.08
C TRP A 176 -21.81 10.28 -4.61
N PRO A 177 -20.65 10.32 -3.91
CA PRO A 177 -20.61 10.02 -2.49
C PRO A 177 -21.14 11.21 -1.67
N GLU A 178 -21.87 10.91 -0.59
CA GLU A 178 -22.20 11.91 0.44
C GLU A 178 -21.06 12.06 1.46
N TYR A 179 -20.35 10.94 1.69
CA TYR A 179 -19.22 10.86 2.61
C TYR A 179 -18.03 10.19 1.93
N VAL A 180 -16.83 10.63 2.29
CA VAL A 180 -15.56 10.07 1.85
C VAL A 180 -14.74 9.56 3.03
N ALA A 181 -13.78 8.71 2.75
CA ALA A 181 -12.88 8.21 3.77
C ALA A 181 -11.89 9.28 4.25
N GLY A 182 -11.45 9.12 5.48
CA GLY A 182 -10.41 9.94 6.09
C GLY A 182 -9.97 9.37 7.42
N VAL A 183 -9.27 10.19 8.19
CA VAL A 183 -8.98 9.99 9.60
C VAL A 183 -9.27 11.25 10.41
N PRO A 184 -9.72 11.11 11.66
CA PRO A 184 -9.96 12.27 12.52
C PRO A 184 -8.65 13.03 12.79
N PRO A 185 -8.74 14.25 13.35
CA PRO A 185 -7.58 14.94 13.88
C PRO A 185 -6.74 14.07 14.80
N ASP A 186 -5.42 14.15 14.63
CA ASP A 186 -4.43 13.50 15.48
C ASP A 186 -3.24 14.45 15.71
N TYR A 187 -2.18 13.93 16.35
CA TYR A 187 -0.99 14.72 16.63
C TYR A 187 -0.14 15.03 15.38
N PHE A 188 -0.40 14.38 14.24
CA PHE A 188 0.22 14.70 12.95
C PHE A 188 -0.58 15.72 12.14
N SER A 189 -1.92 15.75 12.30
CA SER A 189 -2.80 16.66 11.58
C SER A 189 -3.93 17.22 12.46
N GLU A 190 -3.88 18.53 12.73
CA GLU A 190 -4.92 19.26 13.49
C GLU A 190 -6.31 19.21 12.81
N GLY A 191 -6.34 19.17 11.47
CA GLY A 191 -7.59 19.04 10.69
C GLY A 191 -8.01 17.59 10.43
N GLY A 192 -7.21 16.61 10.85
CA GLY A 192 -7.31 15.23 10.36
C GLY A 192 -6.94 15.14 8.88
N GLN A 193 -7.30 14.05 8.22
CA GLN A 193 -7.01 13.88 6.79
C GLN A 193 -8.28 13.44 6.07
N LYS A 194 -8.65 14.16 5.01
CA LYS A 194 -9.75 13.82 4.12
C LYS A 194 -9.14 13.25 2.83
N TRP A 195 -9.32 11.97 2.58
CA TRP A 195 -8.64 11.28 1.47
C TRP A 195 -9.41 11.34 0.16
N GLY A 196 -10.73 11.59 0.19
CA GLY A 196 -11.56 11.65 -1.01
C GLY A 196 -11.88 10.30 -1.65
N THR A 197 -11.39 9.19 -1.08
CA THR A 197 -11.74 7.83 -1.48
C THR A 197 -13.13 7.43 -0.99
N VAL A 198 -13.78 6.49 -1.67
CA VAL A 198 -15.16 6.10 -1.37
C VAL A 198 -15.25 5.14 -0.18
N LEU A 199 -16.37 5.22 0.53
CA LEU A 199 -16.73 4.27 1.60
C LEU A 199 -17.52 3.09 1.06
N TYR A 200 -17.35 1.94 1.69
CA TYR A 200 -18.02 0.71 1.32
C TYR A 200 -19.46 0.63 1.85
N ASN A 201 -20.34 0.05 1.04
CA ASN A 201 -21.61 -0.48 1.50
C ASN A 201 -21.40 -1.92 1.99
N TRP A 202 -20.96 -2.06 3.24
CA TRP A 202 -20.63 -3.38 3.82
C TRP A 202 -21.80 -4.38 3.79
N GLU A 203 -23.05 -3.90 3.81
CA GLU A 203 -24.22 -4.77 3.68
C GLU A 203 -24.40 -5.31 2.25
N ALA A 204 -24.08 -4.53 1.22
CA ALA A 204 -24.08 -5.02 -0.16
C ALA A 204 -23.01 -6.09 -0.36
N HIS A 205 -21.78 -5.85 0.13
CA HIS A 205 -20.72 -6.86 0.13
C HIS A 205 -21.11 -8.13 0.86
N ARG A 206 -21.79 -8.03 2.01
CA ARG A 206 -22.31 -9.18 2.75
C ARG A 206 -23.32 -9.99 1.92
N LYS A 207 -24.21 -9.31 1.19
CA LYS A 207 -25.24 -9.95 0.34
C LYS A 207 -24.67 -10.70 -0.85
N GLU A 208 -23.59 -10.21 -1.46
CA GLU A 208 -22.86 -10.91 -2.53
C GLU A 208 -21.88 -11.97 -1.99
N GLY A 209 -21.86 -12.21 -0.68
CA GLY A 209 -20.94 -13.18 -0.08
C GLY A 209 -19.48 -12.75 -0.16
N TRP A 210 -19.21 -11.45 -0.11
CA TRP A 210 -17.87 -10.84 -0.16
C TRP A 210 -17.11 -11.11 -1.45
N ALA A 211 -17.84 -11.28 -2.57
CA ALA A 211 -17.27 -11.64 -3.87
C ALA A 211 -16.18 -10.66 -4.33
N TRP A 212 -16.44 -9.35 -4.31
CA TRP A 212 -15.46 -8.35 -4.76
C TRP A 212 -14.16 -8.37 -3.94
N TRP A 213 -14.28 -8.42 -2.60
CA TRP A 213 -13.11 -8.49 -1.71
C TRP A 213 -12.34 -9.81 -1.85
N THR A 214 -13.04 -10.92 -2.07
CA THR A 214 -12.42 -12.22 -2.34
C THR A 214 -11.60 -12.17 -3.63
N GLN A 215 -12.18 -11.64 -4.71
CA GLN A 215 -11.46 -11.49 -5.99
C GLN A 215 -10.25 -10.55 -5.84
N ARG A 216 -10.41 -9.44 -5.12
CA ARG A 216 -9.35 -8.46 -4.86
C ARG A 216 -8.18 -9.10 -4.11
N MET A 217 -8.45 -9.84 -3.05
CA MET A 217 -7.41 -10.53 -2.29
C MET A 217 -6.76 -11.66 -3.09
N GLN A 218 -7.53 -12.43 -3.87
CA GLN A 218 -6.97 -13.45 -4.78
C GLN A 218 -6.02 -12.81 -5.81
N ARG A 219 -6.38 -11.64 -6.35
CA ARG A 219 -5.49 -10.88 -7.24
C ARG A 219 -4.18 -10.51 -6.54
N MET A 220 -4.26 -10.04 -5.30
CA MET A 220 -3.06 -9.71 -4.51
C MET A 220 -2.17 -10.93 -4.27
N PHE A 221 -2.72 -12.10 -3.95
CA PHE A 221 -1.93 -13.34 -3.80
C PHE A 221 -1.41 -13.92 -5.11
N ARG A 222 -1.99 -13.56 -6.27
CA ARG A 222 -1.36 -13.84 -7.57
C ARG A 222 -0.11 -12.99 -7.80
N LEU A 223 -0.03 -11.81 -7.18
CA LEU A 223 1.08 -10.89 -7.34
C LEU A 223 2.15 -11.09 -6.26
N PHE A 224 1.75 -11.33 -5.01
CA PHE A 224 2.63 -11.25 -3.85
C PHE A 224 2.56 -12.48 -2.96
N ASN A 225 3.65 -12.75 -2.25
CA ASN A 225 3.69 -13.78 -1.21
C ASN A 225 3.02 -13.30 0.08
N VAL A 226 3.07 -11.99 0.34
CA VAL A 226 2.50 -11.36 1.54
C VAL A 226 1.76 -10.10 1.10
N VAL A 227 0.62 -9.82 1.72
CA VAL A 227 -0.21 -8.65 1.44
C VAL A 227 -0.36 -7.81 2.71
N ARG A 228 0.18 -6.59 2.70
CA ARG A 228 -0.11 -5.56 3.71
C ARG A 228 -1.48 -4.97 3.44
N ILE A 229 -2.41 -5.09 4.37
CA ILE A 229 -3.67 -4.33 4.36
C ILE A 229 -3.41 -2.98 5.01
N ASP A 230 -3.33 -1.97 4.17
CA ASP A 230 -3.23 -0.56 4.59
C ASP A 230 -4.47 -0.15 5.36
N HIS A 231 -4.28 0.66 6.40
CA HIS A 231 -5.33 1.15 7.27
C HIS A 231 -6.25 0.01 7.77
N PHE A 232 -5.66 -1.08 8.27
CA PHE A 232 -6.38 -2.29 8.70
C PHE A 232 -7.50 -1.99 9.69
N ARG A 233 -7.33 -0.95 10.51
CA ARG A 233 -8.36 -0.46 11.43
C ARG A 233 -9.69 -0.18 10.72
N GLY A 234 -9.67 0.20 9.45
CA GLY A 234 -10.82 0.34 8.55
C GLY A 234 -11.77 -0.86 8.54
N LEU A 235 -11.26 -2.07 8.79
CA LEU A 235 -12.08 -3.29 8.91
C LEU A 235 -12.86 -3.34 10.23
N HIS A 236 -12.36 -2.74 11.31
CA HIS A 236 -13.10 -2.58 12.56
C HIS A 236 -14.07 -1.40 12.48
N SER A 237 -13.57 -0.24 12.05
CA SER A 237 -14.37 0.96 11.82
C SER A 237 -13.68 1.94 10.86
N ASN A 238 -14.40 2.86 10.26
CA ASN A 238 -13.83 3.88 9.38
C ASN A 238 -14.36 5.26 9.74
N TRP A 239 -13.55 6.28 9.51
CA TRP A 239 -13.97 7.66 9.68
C TRP A 239 -14.60 8.15 8.37
N ALA A 240 -15.86 8.55 8.45
CA ALA A 240 -16.65 9.04 7.33
C ALA A 240 -16.74 10.56 7.40
N VAL A 241 -16.19 11.25 6.41
CA VAL A 241 -16.12 12.72 6.34
C VAL A 241 -17.14 13.22 5.32
N PRO A 242 -18.01 14.18 5.64
CA PRO A 242 -18.90 14.80 4.66
C PRO A 242 -18.10 15.33 3.45
N ILE A 243 -18.58 15.07 2.24
CA ILE A 243 -17.82 15.46 1.03
C ILE A 243 -17.67 16.98 0.88
N ASP A 244 -18.59 17.76 1.45
CA ASP A 244 -18.58 19.23 1.36
C ASP A 244 -17.70 19.89 2.45
N ASP A 245 -17.23 19.14 3.45
CA ASP A 245 -16.37 19.67 4.51
C ASP A 245 -14.96 19.96 3.97
N GLU A 246 -14.32 21.03 4.48
CA GLU A 246 -12.94 21.38 4.10
C GLU A 246 -11.91 20.36 4.62
N ASP A 247 -12.15 19.77 5.79
CA ASP A 247 -11.28 18.81 6.44
C ASP A 247 -12.06 17.69 7.15
N ALA A 248 -11.37 16.84 7.91
CA ALA A 248 -11.95 15.64 8.49
C ALA A 248 -12.61 15.84 9.86
N ARG A 249 -12.64 17.06 10.42
CA ARG A 249 -13.15 17.30 11.78
C ARG A 249 -14.64 16.98 11.94
N GLY A 250 -15.45 17.22 10.90
CA GLY A 250 -16.89 16.97 10.91
C GLY A 250 -17.29 15.51 10.71
N GLY A 251 -16.33 14.59 10.61
CA GLY A 251 -16.62 13.18 10.36
C GLY A 251 -17.18 12.41 11.56
N PHE A 252 -17.49 11.14 11.33
CA PHE A 252 -17.94 10.20 12.36
C PHE A 252 -17.49 8.77 12.08
N TRP A 253 -17.42 7.94 13.13
CA TRP A 253 -17.06 6.53 13.00
C TRP A 253 -18.25 5.70 12.47
N GLN A 254 -18.00 4.90 11.44
CA GLN A 254 -18.87 3.84 10.94
C GLN A 254 -18.26 2.48 11.28
N ASN A 255 -19.08 1.48 11.62
CA ASN A 255 -18.60 0.13 11.89
C ASN A 255 -18.20 -0.58 10.58
N GLY A 256 -17.06 -1.27 10.62
CA GLY A 256 -16.59 -2.13 9.55
C GLY A 256 -17.06 -3.59 9.73
N PRO A 257 -16.68 -4.48 8.80
CA PRO A 257 -17.12 -5.88 8.77
C PRO A 257 -16.39 -6.79 9.78
N GLY A 258 -15.26 -6.33 10.33
CA GLY A 258 -14.46 -7.01 11.35
C GLY A 258 -14.17 -8.47 11.01
N ASP A 259 -14.53 -9.36 11.94
CA ASP A 259 -14.31 -10.80 11.83
C ASP A 259 -14.96 -11.43 10.58
N GLU A 260 -16.05 -10.87 10.06
CA GLU A 260 -16.80 -11.48 8.97
C GLU A 260 -16.00 -11.51 7.67
N LEU A 261 -15.40 -10.39 7.32
CA LEU A 261 -14.57 -10.29 6.13
C LEU A 261 -13.27 -11.09 6.31
N LEU A 262 -12.63 -11.00 7.49
CA LEU A 262 -11.40 -11.76 7.77
C LEU A 262 -11.61 -13.27 7.64
N LYS A 263 -12.75 -13.81 8.08
CA LYS A 263 -13.08 -15.24 7.90
C LYS A 263 -13.15 -15.67 6.43
N VAL A 264 -13.38 -14.75 5.50
CA VAL A 264 -13.41 -15.03 4.06
C VAL A 264 -12.04 -14.81 3.43
N LEU A 265 -11.30 -13.79 3.86
CA LEU A 265 -9.99 -13.46 3.28
C LEU A 265 -8.86 -14.38 3.76
N LEU A 266 -8.82 -14.73 5.05
CA LEU A 266 -7.74 -15.53 5.62
C LEU A 266 -7.57 -16.91 4.95
N PRO A 267 -8.63 -17.65 4.59
CA PRO A 267 -8.48 -18.93 3.90
C PRO A 267 -7.89 -18.83 2.48
N LEU A 268 -7.81 -17.62 1.90
CA LEU A 268 -7.19 -17.40 0.58
C LEU A 268 -5.65 -17.39 0.67
N ALA A 269 -5.12 -17.11 1.86
CA ALA A 269 -3.72 -17.25 2.17
C ALA A 269 -3.36 -18.73 2.36
N GLN A 270 -2.13 -19.12 2.00
CA GLN A 270 -1.57 -20.43 2.32
C GLN A 270 -1.15 -20.55 3.79
N GLY A 271 -1.08 -19.42 4.52
CA GLY A 271 -0.81 -19.39 5.96
C GLY A 271 -1.16 -18.05 6.63
N THR A 272 -1.11 -18.01 7.97
CA THR A 272 -1.40 -16.79 8.76
C THR A 272 -0.35 -15.69 8.60
N ASP A 273 0.79 -16.02 8.02
CA ASP A 273 1.96 -15.16 7.86
C ASP A 273 1.97 -14.40 6.52
N GLU A 274 0.88 -14.43 5.77
CA GLU A 274 0.81 -13.85 4.42
C GLU A 274 -0.08 -12.61 4.37
N ILE A 275 -0.67 -12.22 5.50
CA ILE A 275 -1.40 -10.96 5.66
C ILE A 275 -0.76 -10.17 6.79
N LEU A 276 -0.30 -8.96 6.45
CA LEU A 276 0.24 -7.97 7.37
C LEU A 276 -0.85 -6.93 7.61
N ALA A 277 -1.27 -6.74 8.86
CA ALA A 277 -2.18 -5.66 9.22
C ALA A 277 -1.34 -4.41 9.47
N GLU A 278 -1.60 -3.33 8.72
CA GLU A 278 -1.12 -2.04 9.15
C GLU A 278 -2.03 -1.47 10.24
N ASP A 279 -1.54 -1.55 11.47
CA ASP A 279 -2.22 -1.16 12.70
C ASP A 279 -1.52 0.03 13.38
N LEU A 280 -1.08 1.02 12.60
CA LEU A 280 -0.43 2.23 13.11
C LEU A 280 -1.44 3.33 13.43
N GLY A 281 -0.95 4.38 14.08
CA GLY A 281 -1.74 5.53 14.52
C GLY A 281 -2.45 5.29 15.85
N ILE A 282 -3.37 6.19 16.21
CA ILE A 282 -4.17 6.06 17.42
C ILE A 282 -5.28 5.04 17.17
N ILE A 283 -5.02 3.78 17.51
CA ILE A 283 -5.99 2.69 17.38
C ILE A 283 -6.55 2.28 18.74
N PRO A 284 -7.86 1.96 18.81
CA PRO A 284 -8.45 1.43 20.02
C PRO A 284 -8.02 -0.04 20.21
N ASP A 285 -7.99 -0.52 21.46
CA ASP A 285 -7.55 -1.87 21.82
C ASP A 285 -8.31 -2.96 21.05
N GLU A 286 -9.57 -2.71 20.67
CA GLU A 286 -10.40 -3.62 19.90
C GLU A 286 -9.82 -3.92 18.51
N VAL A 287 -9.08 -3.00 17.89
CA VAL A 287 -8.39 -3.23 16.61
C VAL A 287 -7.22 -4.19 16.82
N ILE A 288 -6.44 -4.00 17.89
CA ILE A 288 -5.34 -4.90 18.28
C ILE A 288 -5.89 -6.29 18.59
N GLN A 289 -6.98 -6.37 19.35
CA GLN A 289 -7.64 -7.63 19.68
C GLN A 289 -8.19 -8.34 18.44
N LEU A 290 -8.75 -7.60 17.46
CA LEU A 290 -9.19 -8.17 16.18
C LEU A 290 -8.01 -8.81 15.45
N ARG A 291 -6.89 -8.08 15.31
CA ARG A 291 -5.66 -8.57 14.68
C ARG A 291 -5.14 -9.85 15.38
N GLN A 292 -4.97 -9.79 16.69
CA GLN A 292 -4.40 -10.89 17.49
C GLN A 292 -5.29 -12.14 17.49
N ARG A 293 -6.63 -11.97 17.53
CA ARG A 293 -7.59 -13.09 17.47
C ARG A 293 -7.46 -13.87 16.17
N HIS A 294 -7.18 -13.18 15.06
CA HIS A 294 -6.94 -13.79 13.75
C HIS A 294 -5.47 -14.12 13.49
N ARG A 295 -4.58 -13.92 14.47
CA ARG A 295 -3.14 -14.19 14.40
C ARG A 295 -2.45 -13.48 13.24
N LEU A 296 -2.94 -12.29 12.89
CA LEU A 296 -2.35 -11.45 11.87
C LEU A 296 -1.11 -10.76 12.40
N CYS A 297 -0.08 -10.63 11.57
CA CYS A 297 1.11 -9.87 11.93
C CYS A 297 0.76 -8.37 11.94
N GLY A 298 1.20 -7.63 12.96
CA GLY A 298 1.07 -6.16 13.02
C GLY A 298 2.35 -5.45 12.59
N MET A 299 2.39 -4.13 12.77
CA MET A 299 3.55 -3.30 12.46
C MET A 299 4.09 -2.59 13.70
N ALA A 300 5.40 -2.38 13.72
CA ALA A 300 6.05 -1.45 14.64
C ALA A 300 6.99 -0.54 13.84
N VAL A 301 6.95 0.78 14.08
CA VAL A 301 7.78 1.75 13.36
C VAL A 301 8.62 2.52 14.36
N LEU A 302 9.93 2.28 14.36
CA LEU A 302 10.82 2.79 15.40
C LEU A 302 10.81 4.32 15.51
N HIS A 303 10.60 5.06 14.41
CA HIS A 303 10.46 6.52 14.44
C HIS A 303 9.35 7.01 15.38
N PHE A 304 8.33 6.19 15.64
CA PHE A 304 7.26 6.51 16.58
C PHE A 304 7.59 6.13 18.03
N GLY A 305 8.62 5.33 18.26
CA GLY A 305 8.97 4.76 19.57
C GLY A 305 9.54 5.74 20.60
N PHE A 306 9.91 6.95 20.16
CA PHE A 306 10.65 7.93 20.97
C PHE A 306 9.83 9.18 21.30
N HIS A 307 8.53 9.16 21.02
CA HIS A 307 7.59 10.19 21.43
C HIS A 307 6.68 9.68 22.56
N GLY A 308 6.26 10.57 23.46
CA GLY A 308 5.44 10.19 24.62
C GLY A 308 6.25 9.50 25.73
N THR A 309 5.60 8.67 26.54
CA THR A 309 6.28 7.93 27.63
C THR A 309 6.91 6.64 27.08
N PRO A 310 8.25 6.53 26.97
CA PRO A 310 8.89 5.41 26.25
C PRO A 310 8.56 4.03 26.82
N HIS A 311 8.34 3.94 28.14
CA HIS A 311 8.00 2.69 28.83
C HIS A 311 6.60 2.12 28.53
N GLN A 312 5.80 2.80 27.70
CA GLN A 312 4.47 2.35 27.28
C GLN A 312 4.30 2.41 25.76
N ASN A 313 5.32 2.82 25.01
CA ASN A 313 5.21 3.03 23.59
C ASN A 313 5.40 1.69 22.84
N PRO A 314 4.38 1.17 22.12
CA PRO A 314 4.45 -0.12 21.45
C PRO A 314 5.46 -0.15 20.28
N HIS A 315 5.95 1.00 19.85
CA HIS A 315 6.95 1.13 18.79
C HIS A 315 8.39 1.26 19.32
N HIS A 316 8.57 1.40 20.64
CA HIS A 316 9.91 1.44 21.22
C HIS A 316 10.55 0.05 21.16
N PRO A 317 11.84 -0.09 20.77
CA PRO A 317 12.47 -1.38 20.48
C PRO A 317 12.23 -2.49 21.53
N HIS A 318 12.23 -2.12 22.82
CA HIS A 318 12.03 -3.05 23.94
C HIS A 318 10.63 -3.68 24.01
N PHE A 319 9.60 -3.04 23.44
CA PHE A 319 8.20 -3.52 23.53
C PHE A 319 7.70 -4.20 22.27
N ILE A 320 8.51 -4.23 21.22
CA ILE A 320 8.18 -4.90 19.97
C ILE A 320 8.10 -6.41 20.19
N GLN A 321 7.05 -7.03 19.64
CA GLN A 321 6.71 -8.43 19.84
C GLN A 321 6.91 -9.26 18.56
N ASN A 322 6.95 -10.58 18.71
CA ASN A 322 7.18 -11.53 17.60
C ASN A 322 6.02 -11.72 16.62
N ASP A 323 4.87 -11.10 16.91
CA ASP A 323 3.72 -10.98 16.01
C ASP A 323 3.75 -9.68 15.22
N GLN A 324 4.89 -8.98 15.14
CA GLN A 324 5.05 -7.74 14.39
C GLN A 324 6.17 -7.81 13.34
N VAL A 325 6.02 -6.98 12.31
CA VAL A 325 7.10 -6.56 11.41
C VAL A 325 7.58 -5.19 11.88
N VAL A 326 8.89 -5.05 12.13
CA VAL A 326 9.49 -3.78 12.54
C VAL A 326 10.04 -3.03 11.34
N TYR A 327 9.88 -1.71 11.35
CA TYR A 327 10.41 -0.78 10.39
C TYR A 327 11.25 0.27 11.12
N THR A 328 12.31 0.78 10.49
CA THR A 328 12.90 2.05 10.95
C THR A 328 11.88 3.17 10.75
N GLY A 329 11.51 3.39 9.49
CA GLY A 329 10.41 4.22 9.01
C GLY A 329 9.67 3.52 7.86
N THR A 330 8.52 4.05 7.47
CA THR A 330 7.77 3.64 6.28
C THR A 330 7.99 4.64 5.12
N HIS A 331 7.20 4.54 4.05
CA HIS A 331 7.21 5.51 2.96
C HIS A 331 6.59 6.87 3.34
N ASP A 332 5.76 6.91 4.39
CA ASP A 332 5.14 8.14 4.91
C ASP A 332 6.04 8.87 5.92
N ASN A 333 7.04 8.18 6.45
CA ASN A 333 8.02 8.76 7.35
C ASN A 333 9.09 9.52 6.58
N ASN A 334 9.76 10.44 7.27
CA ASN A 334 11.02 10.97 6.81
C ASN A 334 12.07 9.84 6.77
N THR A 335 13.22 10.03 6.10
CA THR A 335 14.34 9.10 6.27
C THR A 335 14.81 9.13 7.72
N THR A 336 15.49 8.09 8.20
CA THR A 336 16.01 8.06 9.58
C THR A 336 16.95 9.23 9.86
N LEU A 337 17.76 9.64 8.89
CA LEU A 337 18.61 10.83 9.05
C LEU A 337 17.80 12.13 9.07
N GLY A 338 16.78 12.26 8.21
CA GLY A 338 15.86 13.40 8.21
C GLY A 338 15.08 13.51 9.53
N TRP A 339 14.46 12.40 9.95
CA TRP A 339 13.77 12.26 11.22
C TRP A 339 14.66 12.64 12.41
N TRP A 340 15.88 12.09 12.47
CA TRP A 340 16.85 12.41 13.52
C TRP A 340 17.13 13.92 13.61
N ASN A 341 17.27 14.60 12.48
CA ASN A 341 17.52 16.03 12.45
C ASN A 341 16.33 16.87 12.94
N GLU A 342 15.10 16.36 12.77
CA GLU A 342 13.84 17.00 13.17
C GLU A 342 13.45 16.74 14.64
N LEU A 343 14.03 15.72 15.28
CA LEU A 343 13.75 15.41 16.69
C LEU A 343 14.12 16.58 17.63
N ASP A 344 13.32 16.74 18.68
CA ASP A 344 13.67 17.57 19.84
C ASP A 344 14.79 16.94 20.68
N GLU A 345 15.36 17.72 21.61
CA GLU A 345 16.50 17.29 22.42
C GLU A 345 16.17 16.13 23.37
N GLU A 346 14.92 16.01 23.82
CA GLU A 346 14.50 14.94 24.72
C GLU A 346 14.44 13.60 23.98
N ALA A 347 13.80 13.59 22.81
CA ALA A 347 13.74 12.42 21.93
C ALA A 347 15.14 12.03 21.43
N LYS A 348 15.99 13.00 21.05
CA LYS A 348 17.38 12.74 20.67
C LYS A 348 18.17 12.08 21.80
N ALA A 349 18.04 12.57 23.03
CA ALA A 349 18.70 11.97 24.19
C ALA A 349 18.20 10.54 24.46
N SER A 350 16.90 10.28 24.28
CA SER A 350 16.32 8.95 24.42
C SER A 350 16.92 7.97 23.39
N VAL A 351 16.98 8.35 22.11
CA VAL A 351 17.62 7.54 21.07
C VAL A 351 19.12 7.34 21.36
N GLN A 352 19.85 8.40 21.69
CA GLN A 352 21.29 8.35 22.01
C GLN A 352 21.61 7.37 23.14
N SER A 353 20.73 7.23 24.12
CA SER A 353 20.92 6.29 25.23
C SER A 353 20.93 4.81 24.80
N LEU A 354 20.41 4.51 23.61
CA LEU A 354 20.35 3.16 23.01
C LEU A 354 21.44 2.92 21.95
N LEU A 355 22.17 3.97 21.53
CA LEU A 355 23.22 3.87 20.52
C LEU A 355 24.53 3.33 21.12
N GLU A 356 25.26 2.55 20.34
CA GLU A 356 26.62 2.13 20.70
C GLU A 356 27.64 3.28 20.49
N PRO A 357 28.79 3.27 21.19
CA PRO A 357 29.81 4.30 21.01
C PRO A 357 30.31 4.38 19.55
N GLY A 358 30.08 5.53 18.91
CA GLY A 358 30.49 5.79 17.51
C GLY A 358 29.46 5.36 16.46
N GLU A 359 28.34 4.79 16.87
CA GLU A 359 27.22 4.43 16.01
C GLU A 359 26.45 5.68 15.57
N SER A 360 26.18 5.80 14.27
CA SER A 360 25.28 6.84 13.77
C SER A 360 23.81 6.51 14.12
N PRO A 361 22.91 7.51 14.15
CA PRO A 361 21.48 7.25 14.38
C PRO A 361 20.90 6.23 13.40
N VAL A 362 21.31 6.27 12.12
CA VAL A 362 20.83 5.34 11.09
C VAL A 362 21.27 3.91 11.39
N GLU A 363 22.56 3.69 11.70
CA GLU A 363 23.08 2.37 12.07
C GLU A 363 22.38 1.81 13.32
N GLY A 364 22.19 2.65 14.34
CA GLY A 364 21.50 2.26 15.57
C GLY A 364 20.04 1.88 15.35
N MET A 365 19.29 2.63 14.53
CA MET A 365 17.92 2.26 14.21
C MET A 365 17.83 0.92 13.47
N ILE A 366 18.76 0.66 12.55
CA ILE A 366 18.83 -0.62 11.83
C ILE A 366 19.18 -1.77 12.78
N ARG A 367 20.16 -1.58 13.68
CA ARG A 367 20.55 -2.58 14.68
C ARG A 367 19.40 -2.87 15.64
N LEU A 368 18.79 -1.84 16.22
CA LEU A 368 17.67 -1.97 17.16
C LEU A 368 16.47 -2.70 16.54
N ALA A 369 16.18 -2.46 15.26
CA ALA A 369 15.16 -3.23 14.54
C ALA A 369 15.56 -4.71 14.43
N CYS A 370 16.82 -5.01 14.07
CA CYS A 370 17.31 -6.38 13.96
C CYS A 370 17.39 -7.13 15.30
N GLU A 371 17.63 -6.42 16.40
CA GLU A 371 17.73 -6.99 17.76
C GLU A 371 16.37 -7.14 18.45
N SER A 372 15.33 -6.52 17.92
CA SER A 372 13.97 -6.66 18.46
C SER A 372 13.43 -8.07 18.29
N GLU A 373 12.39 -8.41 19.06
CA GLU A 373 11.68 -9.70 18.93
C GLU A 373 10.82 -9.80 17.66
N ALA A 374 10.78 -8.75 16.82
CA ALA A 374 9.99 -8.72 15.60
C ALA A 374 10.34 -9.89 14.68
N ARG A 375 9.33 -10.33 13.94
CA ARG A 375 9.49 -11.48 13.05
C ARG A 375 10.39 -11.16 11.86
N LEU A 376 10.23 -9.95 11.31
CA LEU A 376 10.92 -9.43 10.14
C LEU A 376 11.24 -7.97 10.40
N ALA A 377 12.46 -7.54 10.07
CA ALA A 377 12.86 -6.13 10.07
C ALA A 377 12.92 -5.61 8.62
N ILE A 378 12.19 -4.53 8.31
CA ILE A 378 12.14 -3.93 6.97
C ILE A 378 12.72 -2.52 7.01
N PHE A 379 13.61 -2.24 6.05
CA PHE A 379 14.30 -0.95 5.96
C PHE A 379 13.92 -0.25 4.65
N PRO A 380 13.48 1.02 4.68
CA PRO A 380 13.49 1.85 3.48
C PRO A 380 14.89 1.86 2.86
N LEU A 381 14.96 1.75 1.53
CA LEU A 381 16.25 1.77 0.83
C LEU A 381 17.04 3.06 1.13
N GLN A 382 16.34 4.17 1.37
CA GLN A 382 16.91 5.44 1.80
C GLN A 382 17.74 5.33 3.08
N ASP A 383 17.28 4.55 4.05
CA ASP A 383 17.97 4.35 5.33
C ASP A 383 19.21 3.49 5.15
N LEU A 384 19.13 2.45 4.33
CA LEU A 384 20.29 1.64 3.97
C LEU A 384 21.38 2.46 3.26
N LEU A 385 20.98 3.49 2.53
CA LEU A 385 21.87 4.43 1.85
C LEU A 385 22.23 5.66 2.72
N ALA A 386 21.74 5.74 3.95
CA ALA A 386 21.93 6.84 4.90
C ALA A 386 21.59 8.23 4.30
N LEU A 387 20.52 8.32 3.51
CA LEU A 387 20.11 9.55 2.84
C LEU A 387 19.31 10.48 3.78
N ASP A 388 19.37 11.77 3.54
CA ASP A 388 18.62 12.80 4.28
C ASP A 388 17.17 12.97 3.79
N ALA A 389 16.48 13.98 4.32
CA ALA A 389 15.08 14.27 4.02
C ALA A 389 14.78 14.54 2.54
N SER A 390 15.78 14.87 1.71
CA SER A 390 15.58 15.03 0.26
C SER A 390 15.19 13.72 -0.43
N ALA A 391 15.42 12.57 0.22
CA ALA A 391 15.06 11.24 -0.28
C ALA A 391 13.70 10.73 0.25
N ARG A 392 12.96 11.54 1.02
CA ARG A 392 11.65 11.16 1.55
C ARG A 392 10.70 10.77 0.42
N MET A 393 9.97 9.66 0.60
CA MET A 393 9.05 9.15 -0.43
C MET A 393 7.72 9.90 -0.43
N ASN A 394 7.10 10.09 0.74
CA ASN A 394 5.84 10.80 0.88
C ASN A 394 5.80 11.66 2.15
N THR A 395 5.16 12.81 2.06
CA THR A 395 4.76 13.63 3.21
C THR A 395 3.23 13.62 3.30
N PRO A 396 2.63 12.90 4.25
CA PRO A 396 1.18 12.87 4.42
C PRO A 396 0.59 14.27 4.55
N GLY A 397 -0.56 14.50 3.90
CA GLY A 397 -1.23 15.80 3.89
C GLY A 397 -0.74 16.80 2.84
N THR A 398 0.24 16.45 2.01
CA THR A 398 0.68 17.29 0.87
C THR A 398 0.35 16.64 -0.48
N SER A 399 0.18 17.47 -1.52
CA SER A 399 -0.08 17.02 -2.90
C SER A 399 1.16 17.07 -3.80
N ASP A 400 2.19 17.80 -3.40
CA ASP A 400 3.36 18.11 -4.24
C ASP A 400 4.61 17.41 -3.72
N ASN A 401 5.52 17.07 -4.64
CA ASN A 401 6.84 16.47 -4.37
C ASN A 401 6.82 15.10 -3.67
N ASN A 402 5.76 14.31 -3.84
CA ASN A 402 5.65 12.96 -3.31
C ASN A 402 5.89 11.91 -4.41
N TRP A 403 6.35 10.71 -4.03
CA TRP A 403 6.47 9.52 -4.89
C TRP A 403 7.54 9.55 -5.98
N PHE A 404 8.40 10.58 -6.00
CA PHE A 404 9.39 10.80 -7.05
C PHE A 404 10.81 10.31 -6.74
N TRP A 405 11.10 9.90 -5.50
CA TRP A 405 12.46 9.51 -5.14
C TRP A 405 12.93 8.27 -5.92
N GLN A 406 14.14 8.37 -6.49
CA GLN A 406 14.81 7.29 -7.20
C GLN A 406 16.26 7.16 -6.72
N CYS A 407 16.73 5.91 -6.59
CA CYS A 407 18.14 5.62 -6.39
C CYS A 407 18.87 5.48 -7.73
N THR A 408 20.20 5.44 -7.68
CA THR A 408 21.06 5.11 -8.83
C THR A 408 21.75 3.77 -8.65
N TRP A 409 22.19 3.18 -9.76
CA TRP A 409 23.04 1.99 -9.70
C TRP A 409 24.39 2.24 -9.03
N THR A 410 24.81 3.50 -8.92
CA THR A 410 26.04 3.88 -8.20
C THR A 410 25.80 3.83 -6.70
N ASP A 411 24.66 4.31 -6.22
CA ASP A 411 24.29 4.26 -4.80
C ASP A 411 24.25 2.81 -4.30
N LEU A 412 23.58 1.93 -5.06
CA LEU A 412 23.48 0.51 -4.74
C LEU A 412 24.83 -0.23 -4.77
N LYS A 413 25.79 0.23 -5.59
CA LYS A 413 27.16 -0.33 -5.62
C LYS A 413 28.02 0.19 -4.46
N ALA A 414 27.77 1.41 -4.00
CA ALA A 414 28.48 2.04 -2.90
C ALA A 414 27.99 1.53 -1.54
N TYR A 415 26.77 0.98 -1.48
CA TYR A 415 26.22 0.36 -0.28
C TYR A 415 27.19 -0.68 0.31
N LYS A 416 27.53 -0.46 1.57
CA LYS A 416 28.23 -1.43 2.41
C LYS A 416 27.25 -1.86 3.48
N LYS A 417 27.07 -3.16 3.61
CA LYS A 417 26.20 -3.73 4.63
C LYS A 417 26.65 -3.25 6.01
N ALA A 418 25.74 -2.59 6.72
CA ALA A 418 25.86 -2.25 8.14
C ALA A 418 25.82 -3.52 8.99
#